data_AF-A0A0F4PYG8-F1
#
_entry.id   AF-A0A0F4PYG8-F1
#
_cell.length_a   1.000
_cell.length_b   1.000
_cell.length_c   1.000
_cell.angle_alpha   90.00
_cell.angle_beta   90.00
_cell.angle_gamma   90.00
#
_symmetry.space_group_name_H-M   'P 1'
#
loop_
_entity.id
_entity.type
_entity.pdbx_description
1 polymer ?
#
loop_
_entity_poly.entity_id
_entity_poly.type
_entity_poly.pdbx_seq_one_letter_code
_entity_poly.pdbx_strand_id
1 'polypeptide(L)'
;MKTLLALLFVFFLSACDQSSTYEPTRPDDVPASSLWIGGPDGGVYAEIREDDGDYSGTIYFDSTGEIWYEGAFEYTGKEPFEVDNKASYTAWDGTILYLSNGKQLVSNIE
;
A
#
# COMPACT_ATOMS: atom_id res chain seq x y z
N MET A 1 -9.72 35.53 24.00
CA MET A 1 -8.65 35.22 23.02
C MET A 1 -7.80 34.02 23.44
N LYS A 2 -7.20 33.99 24.64
CA LYS A 2 -6.43 32.81 25.14
C LYS A 2 -7.25 31.50 25.23
N THR A 3 -8.50 31.57 25.66
CA THR A 3 -9.40 30.41 25.76
C THR A 3 -9.82 29.85 24.40
N LEU A 4 -9.96 30.71 23.38
CA LEU A 4 -10.31 30.30 22.02
C LEU A 4 -9.15 29.53 21.35
N LEU A 5 -7.91 29.95 21.63
CA LEU A 5 -6.70 29.29 21.13
C LEU A 5 -6.51 27.89 21.74
N ALA A 6 -6.85 27.72 23.02
CA ALA A 6 -6.78 26.43 23.71
C ALA A 6 -7.83 25.43 23.17
N LEU A 7 -9.05 25.90 22.87
CA LEU A 7 -10.10 25.08 22.24
C LEU A 7 -9.70 24.61 20.84
N LEU A 8 -9.08 25.49 20.03
CA LEU A 8 -8.59 25.13 18.70
C LEU A 8 -7.51 24.03 18.77
N PHE A 9 -6.64 24.09 19.78
CA PHE A 9 -5.56 23.11 19.98
C PHE A 9 -6.09 21.72 20.36
N VAL A 10 -7.17 21.65 21.16
CA VAL A 10 -7.82 20.39 21.55
C VAL A 10 -8.52 19.72 20.36
N PHE A 11 -9.06 20.49 19.40
CA PHE A 11 -9.63 19.96 18.16
C PHE A 11 -8.57 19.33 17.24
N PHE A 12 -7.37 19.91 17.14
CA PHE A 12 -6.27 19.32 16.35
C PHE A 12 -5.76 17.99 16.90
N LEU A 13 -5.79 17.81 18.23
CA LEU A 13 -5.36 16.56 18.87
C LEU A 13 -6.35 15.40 18.68
N SER A 14 -7.61 15.70 18.33
CA SER A 14 -8.65 14.69 18.11
C SER A 14 -8.77 14.25 16.65
N ALA A 15 -8.02 14.88 15.73
CA ALA A 15 -8.03 14.54 14.30
C ALA A 15 -7.08 13.38 13.94
N CYS A 16 -6.27 12.91 14.89
CA CYS A 16 -5.61 11.61 14.78
C CYS A 16 -6.61 10.53 15.18
N ASP A 17 -7.66 10.35 14.40
CA ASP A 17 -8.45 9.15 14.50
C ASP A 17 -7.63 8.00 13.88
N GLN A 18 -7.54 6.89 14.59
CA GLN A 18 -6.80 5.73 14.10
C GLN A 18 -7.51 5.25 12.84
N SER A 19 -6.79 5.40 11.72
CA SER A 19 -7.13 4.95 10.38
C SER A 19 -8.20 3.87 10.40
N SER A 20 -9.43 4.24 10.04
CA SER A 20 -10.32 3.26 9.46
C SER A 20 -9.53 2.57 8.36
N THR A 21 -9.33 1.26 8.48
CA THR A 21 -8.77 0.43 7.42
C THR A 21 -9.79 0.42 6.29
N TYR A 22 -9.81 1.51 5.53
CA TYR A 22 -10.58 1.61 4.31
C TYR A 22 -10.00 0.57 3.36
N GLU A 23 -10.83 -0.40 3.02
CA GLU A 23 -10.59 -1.41 2.01
C GLU A 23 -11.91 -1.53 1.24
N PRO A 24 -11.92 -1.33 -0.09
CA PRO A 24 -13.14 -1.40 -0.89
C PRO A 24 -13.65 -2.85 -0.94
N THR A 25 -14.87 -3.03 -1.47
CA THR A 25 -15.34 -4.37 -1.82
C THR A 25 -14.37 -4.99 -2.83
N ARG A 26 -13.77 -6.13 -2.48
CA ARG A 26 -12.84 -6.85 -3.35
C ARG A 26 -13.57 -7.39 -4.60
N PRO A 27 -13.06 -7.12 -5.81
CA PRO A 27 -13.54 -7.78 -7.03
C PRO A 27 -13.33 -9.29 -6.98
N ASP A 28 -14.24 -10.07 -7.55
CA ASP A 28 -14.22 -11.54 -7.48
C ASP A 28 -12.96 -12.17 -8.10
N ASP A 29 -12.37 -11.51 -9.10
CA ASP A 29 -11.18 -11.98 -9.82
C ASP A 29 -9.86 -11.69 -9.06
N VAL A 30 -9.89 -10.91 -7.97
CA VAL A 30 -8.71 -10.63 -7.15
C VAL A 30 -8.49 -11.76 -6.14
N PRO A 31 -7.30 -12.41 -6.13
CA PRO A 31 -7.01 -13.46 -5.15
C PRO A 31 -7.19 -13.01 -3.70
N ALA A 32 -7.69 -13.91 -2.84
CA ALA A 32 -7.86 -13.63 -1.42
C ALA A 32 -6.52 -13.39 -0.68
N SER A 33 -5.42 -13.89 -1.24
CA SER A 33 -4.05 -13.66 -0.78
C SER A 33 -3.56 -12.23 -1.07
N SER A 34 -4.14 -11.52 -2.03
CA SER A 34 -3.67 -10.18 -2.40
C SER A 34 -4.01 -9.16 -1.31
N LEU A 35 -3.04 -8.32 -0.96
CA LEU A 35 -3.14 -7.30 0.07
C LEU A 35 -3.72 -6.00 -0.51
N TRP A 36 -4.68 -5.39 0.18
CA TRP A 36 -5.09 -4.03 -0.13
C TRP A 36 -3.98 -3.04 0.25
N ILE A 37 -3.52 -2.25 -0.71
CA ILE A 37 -2.51 -1.19 -0.54
C ILE A 37 -3.11 0.11 -1.02
N GLY A 38 -3.53 0.96 -0.07
CA GLY A 38 -4.17 2.23 -0.37
C GLY A 38 -4.96 2.79 0.82
N GLY A 39 -5.80 3.77 0.52
CA GLY A 39 -6.62 4.46 1.50
C GLY A 39 -7.96 4.93 0.92
N PRO A 40 -8.66 5.84 1.62
CA PRO A 40 -9.98 6.34 1.21
C PRO A 40 -10.03 6.93 -0.21
N ASP A 41 -8.89 7.43 -0.70
CA ASP A 41 -8.75 8.07 -2.01
C ASP A 41 -8.41 7.07 -3.13
N GLY A 42 -8.35 5.77 -2.81
CA GLY A 42 -8.05 4.69 -3.75
C GLY A 42 -6.81 3.89 -3.38
N GLY A 43 -6.53 2.87 -4.19
CA GLY A 43 -5.45 1.94 -3.97
C GLY A 43 -5.43 0.82 -5.00
N VAL A 44 -4.69 -0.24 -4.68
CA VAL A 44 -4.59 -1.45 -5.49
C VAL A 44 -4.61 -2.68 -4.59
N TYR A 45 -4.88 -3.83 -5.19
CA TYR A 45 -4.53 -5.11 -4.58
C TYR A 45 -3.18 -5.57 -5.11
N ALA A 46 -2.31 -6.06 -4.23
CA ALA A 46 -1.00 -6.57 -4.61
C ALA A 46 -0.76 -7.97 -4.07
N GLU A 47 -0.21 -8.84 -4.91
CA GLU A 47 0.36 -10.11 -4.51
C GLU A 47 1.84 -10.10 -4.85
N ILE A 48 2.70 -10.05 -3.83
CA ILE A 48 4.15 -9.99 -3.99
C ILE A 48 4.75 -11.29 -3.49
N ARG A 49 5.71 -11.82 -4.24
CA ARG A 49 6.51 -13.00 -3.89
C ARG A 49 7.98 -12.60 -3.84
N GLU A 50 8.69 -13.20 -2.91
CA GLU A 50 10.15 -13.14 -2.79
C GLU A 50 10.70 -14.56 -2.95
N ASP A 51 11.76 -14.69 -3.75
CA ASP A 51 12.47 -15.94 -3.98
C ASP A 51 13.97 -15.65 -4.12
N ASP A 52 14.77 -16.09 -3.13
CA ASP A 52 16.23 -15.87 -3.08
C ASP A 52 16.69 -14.41 -3.34
N GLY A 53 15.91 -13.44 -2.86
CA GLY A 53 16.16 -12.00 -3.02
C GLY A 53 15.61 -11.37 -4.30
N ASP A 54 15.04 -12.15 -5.19
CA ASP A 54 14.30 -11.67 -6.36
C ASP A 54 12.83 -11.44 -6.01
N TYR A 55 12.28 -10.32 -6.45
CA TYR A 55 10.90 -9.93 -6.16
C TYR A 55 10.07 -9.94 -7.44
N SER A 56 8.90 -10.55 -7.38
CA SER A 56 7.91 -10.53 -8.45
C SER A 56 6.51 -10.39 -7.89
N GLY A 57 5.55 -10.03 -8.74
CA GLY A 57 4.18 -9.96 -8.27
C GLY A 57 3.19 -9.44 -9.28
N THR A 58 1.95 -9.35 -8.83
CA THR A 58 0.81 -8.88 -9.60
C THR A 58 0.12 -7.76 -8.84
N ILE A 59 -0.13 -6.64 -9.53
CA ILE A 59 -0.91 -5.51 -9.06
C ILE A 59 -2.23 -5.51 -9.81
N TYR A 60 -3.34 -5.46 -9.08
CA TYR A 60 -4.70 -5.47 -9.63
C TYR A 60 -5.39 -4.12 -9.39
N PHE A 61 -6.18 -3.68 -10.37
CA PHE A 61 -7.08 -2.55 -10.19
C PHE A 61 -8.12 -2.87 -9.12
N ASP A 62 -8.34 -1.91 -8.22
CA ASP A 62 -9.27 -2.02 -7.09
C ASP A 62 -10.73 -2.13 -7.51
N SER A 63 -11.08 -1.49 -8.62
CA SER A 63 -12.45 -1.37 -9.12
C SER A 63 -12.89 -2.52 -10.03
N THR A 64 -11.97 -3.15 -10.75
CA THR A 64 -12.29 -4.20 -11.74
C THR A 64 -11.66 -5.55 -11.41
N GLY A 65 -10.55 -5.58 -10.68
CA GLY A 65 -9.75 -6.78 -10.48
C GLY A 65 -8.86 -7.14 -11.68
N GLU A 66 -8.85 -6.34 -12.74
CA GLU A 66 -7.95 -6.54 -13.87
C GLU A 66 -6.49 -6.32 -13.45
N ILE A 67 -5.58 -7.04 -14.09
CA ILE A 67 -4.13 -6.88 -13.87
C ILE A 67 -3.71 -5.50 -14.39
N TRP A 68 -3.19 -4.66 -13.49
CA TRP A 68 -2.48 -3.44 -13.85
C TRP A 68 -1.03 -3.75 -14.19
N TYR A 69 -0.37 -4.58 -13.39
CA TYR A 69 1.01 -4.98 -13.60
C TYR A 69 1.23 -6.43 -13.19
N GLU A 70 2.03 -7.17 -13.95
CA GLU A 70 2.52 -8.50 -13.58
C GLU A 70 3.97 -8.62 -14.07
N GLY A 71 4.88 -8.94 -13.15
CA GLY A 71 6.29 -9.05 -13.51
C GLY A 71 7.25 -8.93 -12.34
N ALA A 72 8.51 -8.65 -12.68
CA ALA A 72 9.62 -8.52 -11.75
C ALA A 72 9.76 -7.10 -11.20
N PHE A 73 10.07 -6.99 -9.91
CA PHE A 73 10.36 -5.73 -9.24
C PHE A 73 11.85 -5.63 -8.89
N GLU A 74 12.42 -4.45 -9.08
CA GLU A 74 13.71 -4.10 -8.51
C GLU A 74 13.51 -3.61 -7.07
N TYR A 75 14.12 -4.31 -6.11
CA TYR A 75 14.08 -3.92 -4.70
C TYR A 75 15.23 -2.97 -4.33
N THR A 76 14.90 -1.83 -3.73
CA THR A 76 15.91 -0.81 -3.35
C THR A 76 16.52 -1.01 -1.96
N GLY A 77 16.07 -2.01 -1.21
CA GLY A 77 16.61 -2.34 0.11
C GLY A 77 17.75 -3.35 0.06
N LYS A 78 18.30 -3.64 1.24
CA LYS A 78 19.35 -4.65 1.43
C LYS A 78 18.92 -5.80 2.34
N GLU A 79 18.04 -5.49 3.27
CA GLU A 79 17.47 -6.45 4.21
C GLU A 79 16.10 -6.91 3.68
N PRO A 80 15.73 -8.17 3.87
CA PRO A 80 14.41 -8.66 3.48
C PRO A 80 13.30 -7.94 4.27
N PHE A 81 12.08 -7.99 3.72
CA PHE A 81 10.88 -7.51 4.39
C PHE A 81 9.73 -8.51 4.24
N GLU A 82 8.73 -8.42 5.12
CA GLU A 82 7.60 -9.34 5.13
C GLU A 82 6.62 -9.01 3.99
N VAL A 83 6.70 -9.75 2.88
CA VAL A 83 5.86 -9.52 1.69
C VAL A 83 4.38 -9.82 1.90
N ASP A 84 4.05 -10.74 2.82
CA ASP A 84 2.66 -11.10 3.13
C ASP A 84 2.02 -10.19 4.20
N ASN A 85 2.73 -9.15 4.64
CA ASN A 85 2.24 -8.23 5.67
C ASN A 85 1.81 -6.89 5.06
N LYS A 86 0.51 -6.59 5.11
CA LYS A 86 -0.07 -5.30 4.67
C LYS A 86 0.66 -4.09 5.28
N ALA A 87 1.12 -4.19 6.53
CA ALA A 87 1.83 -3.10 7.20
C ALA A 87 3.21 -2.79 6.60
N SER A 88 3.77 -3.68 5.77
CA SER A 88 5.01 -3.45 5.03
C SER A 88 4.85 -2.43 3.90
N TYR A 89 3.62 -2.12 3.49
CA TYR A 89 3.33 -1.32 2.31
C TYR A 89 2.63 -0.01 2.66
N THR A 90 2.81 1.01 1.83
CA THR A 90 2.19 2.32 2.01
C THR A 90 1.35 2.76 0.81
N ALA A 91 1.87 2.63 -0.41
CA ALA A 91 1.18 3.10 -1.62
C ALA A 91 1.73 2.45 -2.90
N TRP A 92 0.94 2.52 -3.97
CA TRP A 92 1.33 2.26 -5.36
C TRP A 92 1.07 3.51 -6.19
N ASP A 93 2.02 3.94 -7.02
CA ASP A 93 1.86 5.13 -7.89
C ASP A 93 1.69 4.81 -9.40
N GLY A 94 1.60 3.53 -9.75
CA GLY A 94 1.60 3.07 -11.14
C GLY A 94 2.93 2.49 -11.61
N THR A 95 4.01 2.68 -10.85
CA THR A 95 5.35 2.13 -11.17
C THR A 95 6.11 1.68 -9.91
N ILE A 96 5.91 2.37 -8.79
CA ILE A 96 6.62 2.11 -7.54
C ILE A 96 5.63 1.66 -6.48
N LEU A 97 5.95 0.53 -5.85
CA LEU A 97 5.30 0.08 -4.61
C LEU A 97 6.15 0.55 -3.43
N TYR A 98 5.63 1.51 -2.68
CA TYR A 98 6.30 2.13 -1.55
C TYR A 98 6.14 1.26 -0.30
N LEU A 99 7.25 1.08 0.43
CA LEU A 99 7.29 0.30 1.65
C LEU A 99 7.39 1.18 2.90
N SER A 100 6.84 0.70 4.02
CA SER A 100 6.81 1.40 5.30
C SER A 100 8.21 1.65 5.90
N ASN A 101 9.22 0.88 5.48
CA ASN A 101 10.61 1.08 5.87
C ASN A 101 11.36 2.13 5.01
N GLY A 102 10.66 2.83 4.12
CA GLY A 102 11.24 3.82 3.21
C GLY A 102 11.98 3.24 2.02
N LYS A 103 11.86 1.93 1.76
CA LYS A 103 12.32 1.25 0.55
C LYS A 103 11.19 1.10 -0.46
N GLN A 104 11.53 0.56 -1.62
CA GLN A 104 10.66 0.53 -2.79
C GLN A 104 10.83 -0.79 -3.54
N LEU A 105 9.74 -1.25 -4.15
CA LEU A 105 9.76 -2.18 -5.27
C LEU A 105 9.43 -1.39 -6.54
N VAL A 106 10.35 -1.34 -7.50
CA VAL A 106 10.19 -0.61 -8.75
C VAL A 106 9.82 -1.61 -9.85
N SER A 107 8.66 -1.44 -10.49
CA SER A 107 8.25 -2.35 -11.58
C SER A 107 9.22 -2.24 -12.75
N ASN A 108 9.67 -3.38 -13.25
CA ASN A 108 10.45 -3.41 -14.49
C ASN A 108 9.48 -3.31 -15.69
N ILE A 109 9.37 -2.12 -16.26
CA ILE A 109 8.56 -1.85 -17.45
C ILE A 109 9.53 -1.86 -18.64
N GLU A 110 9.60 -2.99 -19.34
CA GLU A 110 10.32 -3.10 -20.62
C GLU A 110 9.51 -2.52 -21.79
#